data_AF-A0A7K2NJN7-F1
#
_entry.id   AF-A0A7K2NJN7-F1
#
_cell.length_a   1.000
_cell.length_b   1.000
_cell.length_c   1.000
_cell.angle_alpha   90.00
_cell.angle_beta   90.00
_cell.angle_gamma   90.00
#
_symmetry.space_group_name_H-M   'P 1'
#
loop_
_entity.id
_entity.type
_entity.pdbx_description
1 polymer ?
#
loop_
_entity_poly.entity_id
_entity_poly.type
_entity_poly.pdbx_seq_one_letter_code
_entity_poly.pdbx_strand_id
1 'polypeptide(L)'
;MTSGGRESVRFTADVTTGPGGAMTYEGGTVTGELTVATSVLPSGRAKVVVRRRFGGGEWFTLAGSPFTVPPEGPEALHAVIVAALDAGHLADEEEDEEPDITAER
;
A
#
# COMPACT_ATOMS: atom_id res chain seq x y z
N MET A 1 -32.79 -14.87 -11.43
CA MET A 1 -31.88 -14.82 -10.27
C MET A 1 -30.93 -13.67 -10.51
N THR A 2 -31.33 -12.45 -10.13
CA THR A 2 -30.52 -11.25 -10.35
C THR A 2 -29.59 -11.09 -9.15
N SER A 3 -28.42 -11.73 -9.21
CA SER A 3 -27.29 -11.35 -8.37
C SER A 3 -26.64 -10.12 -9.01
N GLY A 4 -27.26 -8.96 -8.83
CA GLY A 4 -26.59 -7.68 -9.02
C GLY A 4 -25.48 -7.59 -7.99
N GLY A 5 -24.29 -8.05 -8.36
CA GLY A 5 -23.10 -7.95 -7.54
C GLY A 5 -22.92 -6.48 -7.19
N ARG A 6 -22.96 -6.17 -5.90
CA ARG A 6 -22.68 -4.85 -5.34
C ARG A 6 -21.35 -4.40 -5.94
N GLU A 7 -21.39 -3.42 -6.84
CA GLU A 7 -20.20 -2.93 -7.52
C GLU A 7 -19.28 -2.38 -6.44
N SER A 8 -18.23 -3.12 -6.12
CA SER A 8 -17.27 -2.69 -5.11
C SER A 8 -16.50 -1.56 -5.76
N VAL A 9 -16.69 -0.32 -5.27
CA VAL A 9 -15.96 0.82 -5.82
C VAL A 9 -14.47 0.51 -5.72
N ARG A 10 -13.83 0.48 -6.90
CA ARG A 10 -12.43 0.11 -7.05
C ARG A 10 -11.67 1.30 -7.62
N PHE A 11 -10.75 1.85 -6.84
CA PHE A 11 -9.81 2.86 -7.29
C PHE A 11 -8.48 2.20 -7.62
N THR A 12 -7.80 2.69 -8.66
CA THR A 12 -6.47 2.20 -9.05
C THR A 12 -5.60 3.37 -9.45
N ALA A 13 -4.34 3.36 -9.00
CA ALA A 13 -3.35 4.36 -9.36
C ALA A 13 -1.97 3.71 -9.46
N ASP A 14 -1.13 4.25 -10.33
CA ASP A 14 0.29 3.92 -10.40
C ASP A 14 1.08 4.91 -9.55
N VAL A 15 2.01 4.41 -8.75
CA VAL A 15 2.85 5.18 -7.84
C VAL A 15 4.28 4.65 -7.87
N THR A 16 5.26 5.54 -7.75
CA THR A 16 6.65 5.14 -7.50
C THR A 16 6.88 5.24 -6.01
N THR A 17 7.23 4.14 -5.35
CA THR A 17 7.43 4.18 -3.89
C THR A 17 8.66 5.02 -3.54
N GLY A 18 8.52 5.83 -2.49
CA GLY A 18 9.64 6.55 -1.87
C GLY A 18 10.66 5.63 -1.18
N PRO A 19 11.70 6.21 -0.57
CA PRO A 19 12.69 5.46 0.23
C PRO A 19 11.96 4.69 1.34
N GLY A 20 12.27 3.41 1.50
CA GLY A 20 11.54 2.51 2.40
C GLY A 20 10.60 1.56 1.65
N GLY A 21 9.84 2.01 0.65
CA GLY A 21 8.93 1.13 -0.11
C GLY A 21 7.53 0.96 0.49
N ALA A 22 6.83 -0.09 0.09
CA ALA A 22 5.49 -0.44 0.54
C ALA A 22 5.52 -1.73 1.37
N MET A 23 5.22 -1.67 2.66
CA MET A 23 5.12 -2.88 3.47
C MET A 23 3.85 -3.66 3.13
N THR A 24 4.00 -4.97 2.96
CA THR A 24 2.91 -5.91 2.65
C THR A 24 2.98 -7.10 3.58
N TYR A 25 1.82 -7.70 3.89
CA TYR A 25 1.76 -8.87 4.77
C TYR A 25 2.43 -10.11 4.17
N GLU A 26 2.31 -10.27 2.86
CA GLU A 26 2.67 -11.51 2.15
C GLU A 26 4.05 -11.42 1.48
N GLY A 27 4.42 -10.24 0.99
CA GLY A 27 5.65 -10.01 0.22
C GLY A 27 6.74 -9.22 0.95
N GLY A 28 6.51 -8.83 2.22
CA GLY A 28 7.38 -7.89 2.93
C GLY A 28 7.38 -6.51 2.26
N THR A 29 8.54 -5.88 2.16
CA THR A 29 8.69 -4.56 1.54
C THR A 29 8.79 -4.66 0.01
N VAL A 30 7.88 -3.99 -0.69
CA VAL A 30 7.87 -3.90 -2.16
C VAL A 30 8.27 -2.49 -2.58
N THR A 31 9.31 -2.36 -3.41
CA THR A 31 9.82 -1.07 -3.90
C THR A 31 9.66 -0.93 -5.42
N GLY A 32 9.74 0.31 -5.91
CA GLY A 32 9.73 0.68 -7.33
C GLY A 32 8.38 1.20 -7.81
N GLU A 33 8.10 1.02 -9.10
CA GLU A 33 6.80 1.37 -9.70
C GLU A 33 5.75 0.31 -9.33
N LEU A 34 4.76 0.72 -8.52
CA LEU A 34 3.66 -0.11 -8.07
C LEU A 34 2.33 0.40 -8.60
N THR A 35 1.43 -0.53 -8.90
CA THR A 35 0.02 -0.25 -9.06
C THR A 35 -0.69 -0.55 -7.74
N VAL A 36 -1.35 0.44 -7.17
CA VAL A 36 -2.27 0.32 -6.03
C VAL A 36 -3.67 0.04 -6.55
N ALA A 37 -4.40 -0.82 -5.85
CA ALA A 37 -5.85 -0.94 -5.98
C ALA A 37 -6.54 -0.91 -4.62
N THR A 38 -7.56 -0.07 -4.50
CA THR A 38 -8.38 0.08 -3.29
C THR A 38 -9.80 -0.36 -3.60
N SER A 39 -10.31 -1.35 -2.88
CA SER A 39 -11.66 -1.88 -3.04
C SER A 39 -12.47 -1.70 -1.78
N VAL A 40 -13.62 -1.02 -1.88
CA VAL A 40 -14.53 -0.84 -0.74
C VAL A 40 -15.29 -2.12 -0.45
N LEU A 41 -15.20 -2.57 0.80
CA LEU A 41 -15.90 -3.72 1.33
C LEU A 41 -17.30 -3.32 1.82
N PRO A 42 -18.27 -4.24 1.78
CA PRO A 42 -19.63 -3.99 2.29
C PRO A 42 -19.68 -3.67 3.81
N SER A 43 -18.58 -3.89 4.53
CA SER A 43 -18.43 -3.53 5.94
C SER A 43 -18.08 -2.05 6.18
N GLY A 44 -17.95 -1.22 5.13
CA GLY A 44 -17.53 0.18 5.25
C GLY A 44 -16.02 0.36 5.46
N ARG A 45 -15.24 -0.69 5.21
CA ARG A 45 -13.76 -0.66 5.18
C ARG A 45 -13.27 -0.80 3.75
N ALA A 46 -12.02 -0.46 3.48
CA ALA A 46 -11.41 -0.66 2.17
C ALA A 46 -10.23 -1.62 2.25
N LYS A 47 -10.24 -2.64 1.39
CA LYS A 47 -9.08 -3.51 1.17
C LYS A 47 -8.14 -2.83 0.19
N VAL A 48 -6.87 -2.77 0.52
CA VAL A 48 -5.84 -2.15 -0.31
C VAL A 48 -4.81 -3.20 -0.68
N VAL A 49 -4.54 -3.31 -1.98
CA VAL A 49 -3.55 -4.23 -2.54
C VAL A 49 -2.61 -3.48 -3.45
N VAL A 50 -1.37 -3.94 -3.51
CA VAL A 50 -0.30 -3.39 -4.35
C VAL A 50 0.29 -4.48 -5.22
N ARG A 51 0.78 -4.10 -6.40
CA ARG A 51 1.50 -5.01 -7.30
C ARG A 51 2.56 -4.21 -8.03
N ARG A 52 3.70 -4.82 -8.34
CA ARG A 52 4.66 -4.21 -9.27
C ARG A 52 4.01 -3.98 -10.64
N ARG A 53 4.18 -2.76 -11.17
CA ARG A 53 3.62 -2.37 -12.47
C ARG A 53 4.15 -3.25 -13.61
N PHE A 54 5.43 -3.59 -13.54
CA PHE A 54 6.11 -4.46 -14.49
C PHE A 54 6.27 -5.88 -13.94
N GLY A 55 6.25 -6.87 -14.84
CA GLY A 55 6.55 -8.27 -14.51
C GLY A 55 5.34 -9.14 -14.15
N GLY A 56 4.11 -8.63 -14.28
CA GLY A 56 2.89 -9.45 -14.12
C GLY A 56 2.74 -10.11 -12.75
N GLY A 57 3.30 -9.49 -11.71
CA GLY A 57 3.38 -10.06 -10.37
C GLY A 57 2.02 -10.27 -9.68
N GLU A 58 2.06 -10.95 -8.54
CA GLU A 58 0.89 -11.13 -7.69
C GLU A 58 0.51 -9.82 -6.96
N TRP A 59 -0.78 -9.69 -6.63
CA TRP A 59 -1.26 -8.59 -5.80
C TRP A 59 -1.03 -8.93 -4.33
N PHE A 60 -0.27 -8.07 -3.64
CA PHE A 60 0.03 -8.21 -2.22
C PHE A 60 -0.87 -7.29 -1.40
N THR A 61 -1.32 -7.76 -0.24
CA THR A 61 -2.11 -6.93 0.67
C THR A 61 -1.21 -5.92 1.38
N LEU A 62 -1.54 -4.62 1.27
CA LEU A 62 -0.81 -3.56 1.96
C LEU A 62 -0.94 -3.76 3.48
N ALA A 63 0.15 -3.58 4.22
CA ALA A 63 0.14 -3.65 5.67
C ALA A 63 -0.87 -2.64 6.26
N GLY A 64 -1.62 -3.06 7.29
CA GLY A 64 -2.70 -2.25 7.88
C GLY A 64 -4.05 -2.38 7.18
N SER A 65 -4.13 -3.00 5.99
CA SER A 65 -5.40 -3.32 5.35
C SER A 65 -6.16 -4.42 6.11
N PRO A 66 -7.50 -4.33 6.26
CA PRO A 66 -8.38 -3.32 5.67
C PRO A 66 -8.47 -2.02 6.49
N PHE A 67 -8.46 -0.89 5.79
CA PHE A 67 -8.53 0.45 6.38
C PHE A 67 -9.97 0.93 6.55
N THR A 68 -10.21 1.78 7.55
CA THR A 68 -11.50 2.48 7.70
C THR A 68 -11.65 3.53 6.60
N VAL A 69 -12.82 3.57 5.94
CA VAL A 69 -13.11 4.61 4.94
C VAL A 69 -13.40 5.93 5.68
N PRO A 70 -12.67 7.02 5.40
CA PRO A 70 -12.91 8.32 6.00
C PRO A 70 -14.26 8.89 5.55
N PRO A 71 -14.83 9.87 6.27
CA PRO A 71 -16.09 10.51 5.88
C PRO A 71 -16.00 11.22 4.52
N GLU A 72 -14.80 11.63 4.11
CA GLU A 72 -14.50 12.19 2.79
C GLU A 72 -14.67 11.17 1.65
N GLY A 73 -14.73 9.89 1.99
CA GLY A 73 -15.00 8.79 1.08
C GLY A 73 -13.77 7.96 0.71
N PRO A 74 -13.99 6.89 -0.07
CA PRO A 74 -12.94 5.94 -0.42
C PRO A 74 -11.90 6.49 -1.40
N GLU A 75 -12.23 7.52 -2.16
CA GLU A 75 -11.28 8.23 -3.04
C GLU A 75 -10.23 8.98 -2.23
N ALA A 76 -10.65 9.69 -1.17
CA ALA A 76 -9.73 10.39 -0.27
C ALA A 76 -8.77 9.41 0.42
N LEU A 77 -9.28 8.26 0.88
CA LEU A 77 -8.43 7.19 1.41
C LEU A 77 -7.42 6.72 0.37
N HIS A 78 -7.85 6.49 -0.87
CA HIS A 78 -6.98 6.05 -1.94
C HIS A 78 -5.87 7.08 -2.21
N ALA A 79 -6.21 8.37 -2.30
CA ALA A 79 -5.25 9.44 -2.50
C ALA A 79 -4.23 9.55 -1.34
N VAL A 80 -4.68 9.44 -0.10
CA VAL A 80 -3.80 9.44 1.09
C VAL A 80 -2.82 8.27 1.05
N ILE A 81 -3.29 7.07 0.68
CA ILE A 81 -2.40 5.90 0.58
C ILE A 81 -1.38 6.07 -0.53
N VAL A 82 -1.79 6.56 -1.71
CA VAL A 82 -0.87 6.83 -2.82
C VAL A 82 0.19 7.85 -2.41
N ALA A 83 -0.20 8.94 -1.74
CA ALA A 83 0.74 9.94 -1.25
C ALA A 83 1.69 9.39 -0.18
N ALA A 84 1.20 8.53 0.72
CA ALA A 84 2.04 7.91 1.75
C ALA A 84 3.05 6.92 1.14
N LEU A 85 2.67 6.20 0.09
CA LEU A 85 3.58 5.32 -0.66
C LEU A 85 4.65 6.09 -1.41
N ASP A 86 4.27 7.20 -2.06
CA ASP A 86 5.20 8.11 -2.73
C ASP A 86 6.22 8.71 -1.75
N ALA A 87 5.77 9.07 -0.54
CA ALA A 87 6.64 9.57 0.52
C ALA A 87 7.51 8.49 1.19
N GLY A 88 7.21 7.19 1.01
CA GLY A 88 7.93 6.09 1.66
C GLY A 88 7.53 5.80 3.12
N HIS A 89 6.44 6.41 3.60
CA HIS A 89 6.02 6.33 5.01
C HIS A 89 5.28 5.03 5.39
N LEU A 90 5.17 4.07 4.46
CA LEU A 90 4.45 2.81 4.66
C LEU A 90 5.38 1.59 4.69
N ALA A 91 6.68 1.82 4.75
CA ALA A 91 7.65 0.79 5.08
C ALA A 91 8.03 0.88 6.55
N ASP A 92 8.27 -0.28 7.17
CA ASP A 92 8.96 -0.31 8.45
C ASP A 92 10.38 0.23 8.19
N GLU A 93 10.73 1.31 8.86
CA GLU A 93 12.08 1.84 8.87
C GLU A 93 12.93 0.83 9.66
N GLU A 94 13.50 -0.16 8.97
CA GLU A 94 14.69 -0.83 9.48
C GLU A 94 15.81 0.22 9.37
N GLU A 95 15.82 1.17 10.31
CA GLU A 95 17.00 1.94 10.68
C GLU A 95 18.04 0.95 11.19
N ASP A 96 18.72 0.22 10.30
CA ASP A 96 20.02 -0.35 10.61
C ASP A 96 21.05 0.79 10.48
N GLU A 97 20.96 1.68 11.46
CA GLU A 97 22.05 2.51 11.90
C GLU A 97 23.12 1.56 12.50
N GLU A 98 24.10 1.14 11.70
CA GLU A 98 25.44 0.90 12.26
C GLU A 98 26.21 2.22 12.17
N PRO A 99 26.18 3.09 13.20
CA PRO A 99 27.19 4.12 13.31
C PRO A 99 28.52 3.45 13.64
N ASP A 100 29.41 3.49 12.65
CA ASP A 100 30.82 3.15 12.73
C ASP A 100 31.46 3.72 14.01
N ILE A 101 31.62 2.91 15.06
CA ILE A 101 32.49 3.21 16.21
C ILE A 101 33.26 1.97 16.67
N THR A 102 34.27 1.57 15.90
CA THR A 102 35.50 1.02 16.52
C THR A 102 36.70 1.85 16.07
N ALA A 103 36.73 3.08 16.56
CA ALA A 103 37.96 3.82 16.75
C ALA A 103 38.53 3.44 18.13
N GLU A 104 39.34 2.39 18.20
CA GLU A 104 40.30 2.05 19.27
C GLU A 104 41.02 0.77 18.83
N ARG A 105 42.35 0.63 18.73
CA ARG A 105 43.55 1.41 19.07
C ARG A 105 44.70 0.98 18.15
#